data_AF-A0A7S4DP69-F1
#
_entry.id   AF-A0A7S4DP69-F1
#
_cell.length_a   1.000
_cell.length_b   1.000
_cell.length_c   1.000
_cell.angle_alpha   90.00
_cell.angle_beta   90.00
_cell.angle_gamma   90.00
#
_symmetry.space_group_name_H-M   'P 1'
#
loop_
_entity.id
_entity.type
_entity.pdbx_description
1 polymer ?
#
loop_
_entity_poly.entity_id
_entity_poly.type
_entity_poly.pdbx_seq_one_letter_code
_entity_poly.pdbx_strand_id
1 'polypeptide(L)'
;MADTAKLARLLLTLRDGSANKRVTLPSVDLSMSMAAFQEVVALKVGIPSEFQALEMMDGGGIRPKFKPLDIQKSAMRLEEHGIKSGLCILVKDLRKETGTATVRRGKGWEYPPTIGRYGRMERKDMPRDNSCLFHSIAYVTDQKGDQKTTANKMRFLAAEQIGKDPKVFDTAFLGMANSKYVNLVVDPDQWGGGIELSVFSRHFEMEICAFDYHCLREDIFGQG
;
A
#
# COMPACT_ATOMS: atom_id res chain seq x y z
N MET A 1 28.69 25.14 4.70
CA MET A 1 28.27 23.81 4.24
C MET A 1 26.88 23.58 4.81
N ALA A 2 25.84 23.78 4.01
CA ALA A 2 24.46 23.63 4.45
C ALA A 2 24.16 22.14 4.58
N ASP A 3 23.74 21.74 5.78
CA ASP A 3 23.22 20.41 6.08
C ASP A 3 22.07 20.13 5.11
N THR A 4 22.24 19.18 4.20
CA THR A 4 21.16 18.73 3.32
C THR A 4 20.14 18.04 4.20
N ALA A 5 19.17 18.82 4.69
CA ALA A 5 17.98 18.34 5.38
C ALA A 5 17.48 17.07 4.67
N LYS A 6 17.22 16.01 5.43
CA LYS A 6 16.72 14.73 4.91
C LYS A 6 15.27 14.94 4.46
N LEU A 7 15.09 15.58 3.31
CA LEU A 7 13.79 15.86 2.74
C LEU A 7 13.11 14.55 2.32
N ALA A 8 11.89 14.36 2.78
CA ALA A 8 11.05 13.22 2.50
C ALA A 8 9.79 13.64 1.76
N ARG A 9 9.35 12.79 0.84
CA ARG A 9 8.02 12.87 0.26
C ARG A 9 7.09 12.00 1.11
N LEU A 10 6.20 12.63 1.86
CA LEU A 10 5.19 11.94 2.67
C LEU A 10 3.84 11.98 1.97
N LEU A 11 3.08 10.89 2.11
CA LEU A 11 1.71 10.83 1.68
C LEU A 11 0.78 10.96 2.88
N LEU A 12 -0.01 12.03 2.89
CA LEU A 12 -1.06 12.22 3.89
C LEU A 12 -2.38 11.71 3.33
N THR A 13 -3.00 10.78 4.04
CA THR A 13 -4.32 10.27 3.73
C THR A 13 -5.27 10.77 4.81
N LEU A 14 -6.30 11.53 4.42
CA LEU A 14 -7.39 11.89 5.30
C LEU A 14 -8.52 10.88 5.09
N ARG A 15 -8.86 10.13 6.15
CA ARG A 15 -10.10 9.34 6.20
C ARG A 15 -11.01 9.96 7.23
N ASP A 16 -11.85 10.86 6.77
CA ASP A 16 -13.04 11.29 7.48
C ASP A 16 -14.23 10.61 6.80
N GLY A 17 -15.16 10.05 7.58
CA GLY A 17 -16.26 9.19 7.12
C GLY A 17 -17.20 9.81 6.07
N SER A 18 -17.00 11.07 5.68
CA SER A 18 -17.72 11.77 4.62
C SER A 18 -16.91 12.01 3.34
N ALA A 19 -15.57 11.98 3.38
CA ALA A 19 -14.72 12.18 2.20
C ALA A 19 -13.31 11.57 2.40
N ASN A 20 -13.00 10.53 1.64
CA ASN A 20 -11.64 10.01 1.49
C ASN A 20 -10.83 11.00 0.63
N LYS A 21 -9.91 11.75 1.25
CA LYS A 21 -9.06 12.72 0.54
C LYS A 21 -7.60 12.35 0.72
N ARG A 22 -6.85 12.32 -0.39
CA ARG A 22 -5.40 12.08 -0.40
C ARG A 22 -4.66 13.38 -0.71
N VAL A 23 -3.60 13.66 0.02
CA VAL A 23 -2.74 14.83 -0.18
C VAL A 23 -1.27 14.44 -0.06
N THR A 24 -0.43 14.94 -0.96
CA THR A 24 1.02 14.71 -0.90
C THR A 24 1.74 15.89 -0.26
N LEU A 25 2.70 15.61 0.61
CA LEU A 25 3.70 16.57 1.11
C LEU A 25 5.08 16.21 0.51
N PRO A 26 5.54 16.89 -0.56
CA PRO A 26 6.72 16.47 -1.32
C PRO A 26 8.07 16.75 -0.64
N SER A 27 8.12 17.63 0.37
CA SER A 27 9.39 18.15 0.92
C SER A 27 9.30 18.36 2.43
N VAL A 28 8.97 17.30 3.16
CA VAL A 28 8.96 17.32 4.63
C VAL A 28 10.38 17.06 5.12
N ASP A 29 10.93 17.98 5.90
CA ASP A 29 12.22 17.78 6.57
C ASP A 29 12.06 16.79 7.72
N LEU A 30 12.67 15.60 7.63
CA LEU A 30 12.57 14.59 8.69
C LEU A 30 13.25 14.99 10.00
N SER A 31 14.10 16.03 9.98
CA SER A 31 14.74 16.57 11.18
C SER A 31 13.83 17.56 11.94
N MET A 32 12.69 17.95 11.37
CA MET A 32 11.74 18.85 12.03
C MET A 32 11.06 18.17 13.23
N SER A 33 10.59 18.98 14.17
CA SER A 33 9.85 18.49 15.34
C SER A 33 8.44 18.04 14.99
N MET A 34 7.87 17.14 15.79
CA MET A 34 6.47 16.73 15.64
C MET A 34 5.50 17.92 15.66
N ALA A 35 5.73 18.92 16.53
CA ALA A 35 4.92 20.14 16.57
C ALA A 35 4.94 20.90 15.23
N ALA A 36 6.14 21.13 14.67
CA ALA A 36 6.28 21.80 13.39
C ALA A 36 5.59 21.02 12.26
N PHE A 37 5.65 19.69 12.32
CA PHE A 37 4.95 18.82 11.38
C PHE A 37 3.42 18.91 11.50
N GLN A 38 2.87 18.93 12.72
CA GLN A 38 1.43 19.10 12.93
C GLN A 38 0.90 20.42 12.36
N GLU A 39 1.69 21.49 12.39
CA GLU A 39 1.34 22.77 11.75
C GLU A 39 1.34 22.66 10.21
N VAL A 40 2.34 21.97 9.62
CA VAL A 40 2.35 21.69 8.18
C VAL A 40 1.14 20.85 7.77
N VAL A 41 0.80 19.84 8.56
CA VAL A 41 -0.40 19.02 8.36
C VAL A 41 -1.64 19.92 8.45
N ALA A 42 -1.75 20.77 9.47
CA ALA A 42 -2.90 21.65 9.69
C ALA A 42 -3.15 22.56 8.49
N LEU A 43 -2.11 23.22 7.98
CA LEU A 43 -2.18 24.06 6.79
C LEU A 43 -2.63 23.27 5.55
N LYS A 44 -2.21 22.01 5.44
CA LYS A 44 -2.46 21.21 4.24
C LYS A 44 -3.84 20.54 4.23
N VAL A 45 -4.30 20.07 5.39
CA VAL A 45 -5.56 19.31 5.51
C VAL A 45 -6.71 20.14 6.10
N GLY A 46 -6.42 21.27 6.75
CA GLY A 46 -7.41 22.14 7.37
C GLY A 46 -7.90 21.68 8.75
N ILE A 47 -7.12 20.84 9.45
CA ILE A 47 -7.43 20.35 10.80
C ILE A 47 -6.39 20.97 11.75
N PRO A 48 -6.78 21.84 12.69
CA PRO A 48 -5.85 22.42 13.68
C PRO A 48 -5.14 21.34 14.49
N SER A 49 -3.90 21.59 14.90
CA SER A 49 -3.00 20.60 15.52
C SER A 49 -3.57 19.97 16.79
N GLU A 50 -4.38 20.70 17.55
CA GLU A 50 -5.08 20.24 18.75
C GLU A 50 -6.23 19.25 18.48
N PHE A 51 -6.73 19.17 17.25
CA PHE A 51 -7.80 18.25 16.83
C PHE A 51 -7.29 17.10 15.95
N GLN A 52 -5.98 16.96 15.78
CA GLN A 52 -5.39 15.90 14.97
C GLN A 52 -5.13 14.64 15.79
N ALA A 53 -5.52 13.48 15.24
CA ALA A 53 -4.86 12.22 15.56
C ALA A 53 -4.12 11.71 14.31
N LEU A 54 -2.85 11.35 14.50
CA LEU A 54 -1.99 10.87 13.43
C LEU A 54 -1.71 9.39 13.63
N GLU A 55 -1.94 8.59 12.59
CA GLU A 55 -1.56 7.18 12.57
C GLU A 55 -0.65 6.90 11.37
N MET A 56 0.45 6.22 11.59
CA MET A 56 1.40 5.85 10.55
C MET A 56 1.14 4.44 10.08
N MET A 57 1.17 4.21 8.77
CA MET A 57 1.19 2.86 8.24
C MET A 57 2.47 2.16 8.69
N ASP A 58 2.35 1.04 9.41
CA ASP A 58 3.52 0.21 9.65
C ASP A 58 3.93 -0.43 8.32
N GLY A 59 4.98 0.09 7.69
CA GLY A 59 5.53 -0.44 6.43
C GLY A 59 6.10 -1.87 6.55
N GLY A 60 5.66 -2.65 7.54
CA GLY A 60 6.12 -3.97 7.89
C GLY A 60 5.02 -5.00 7.66
N GLY A 61 5.12 -5.67 6.50
CA GLY A 61 4.55 -6.98 6.33
C GLY A 61 3.18 -7.03 5.65
N ILE A 62 2.64 -8.22 5.80
CA ILE A 62 1.68 -8.84 4.91
C ILE A 62 0.24 -8.28 5.07
N ARG A 63 -0.03 -7.56 6.18
CA ARG A 63 -1.23 -6.75 6.41
C ARG A 63 -0.84 -5.46 7.13
N PRO A 64 -0.44 -4.43 6.40
CA PRO A 64 -0.02 -3.18 7.01
C PRO A 64 -1.24 -2.53 7.69
N LYS A 65 -1.01 -2.00 8.89
CA LYS A 65 -2.00 -1.35 9.74
C LYS A 65 -1.52 0.05 10.09
N PHE A 66 -2.49 0.95 10.23
CA PHE A 66 -2.22 2.24 10.84
C PHE A 66 -2.00 2.04 12.34
N LYS A 67 -0.87 2.58 12.83
CA LYS A 67 -0.49 2.62 14.24
C LYS A 67 -0.45 4.07 14.71
N PRO A 68 -1.05 4.40 15.86
CA PRO A 68 -0.98 5.75 16.40
C PRO A 68 0.46 6.26 16.55
N LEU A 69 0.68 7.50 16.13
CA LEU A 69 1.91 8.24 16.41
C LEU A 69 1.76 8.97 17.76
N ASP A 70 2.82 8.96 18.55
CA ASP A 70 2.89 9.66 19.82
C ASP A 70 3.10 11.16 19.60
N ILE A 71 2.02 11.87 19.26
CA ILE A 71 2.06 13.32 18.96
C ILE A 71 2.36 14.19 20.18
N GLN A 72 2.33 13.62 21.40
CA GLN A 72 2.62 14.36 22.63
C GLN A 72 4.11 14.64 22.79
N LYS A 73 4.98 13.87 22.13
CA LYS A 73 6.42 14.12 22.04
C LYS A 73 6.72 15.22 21.03
N SER A 74 6.14 16.39 21.25
CA SER A 74 6.09 17.54 20.34
C SER A 74 7.47 18.02 19.86
N ALA A 75 8.51 17.91 20.70
CA ALA A 75 9.88 18.31 20.39
C ALA A 75 10.71 17.23 19.68
N MET A 76 10.30 15.95 19.75
CA MET A 76 11.03 14.85 19.13
C MET A 76 10.92 14.93 17.61
N ARG A 77 12.01 14.56 16.91
CA ARG A 77 12.08 14.66 15.44
C ARG A 77 11.23 13.60 14.76
N LEU A 78 10.82 13.84 13.51
CA LEU A 78 10.02 12.87 12.76
C LEU A 78 10.74 11.54 12.54
N GLU A 79 12.04 11.58 12.25
CA GLU A 79 12.84 10.36 12.08
C GLU A 79 12.88 9.48 13.35
N GLU A 80 12.84 10.09 14.53
CA GLU A 80 12.81 9.39 15.82
C GLU A 80 11.45 8.73 16.10
N HIS A 81 10.38 9.20 15.45
CA HIS A 81 9.08 8.52 15.42
C HIS A 81 9.02 7.39 14.37
N GLY A 82 10.12 7.14 13.66
CA GLY A 82 10.18 6.14 12.59
C GLY A 82 9.55 6.59 11.27
N ILE A 83 9.23 7.88 11.12
CA ILE A 83 8.71 8.44 9.88
C ILE A 83 9.83 8.47 8.83
N LYS A 84 9.53 7.95 7.64
CA LYS A 84 10.45 7.82 6.51
C LYS A 84 9.79 8.31 5.23
N SER A 85 10.62 8.63 4.23
CA SER A 85 10.14 8.96 2.89
C SER A 85 9.28 7.83 2.30
N GLY A 86 8.22 8.19 1.59
CA GLY A 86 7.28 7.26 0.97
C GLY A 86 6.20 6.69 1.89
N LEU A 87 6.23 7.02 3.20
CA LEU A 87 5.21 6.54 4.13
C LEU A 87 3.88 7.27 3.96
N CYS A 88 2.85 6.56 4.41
CA CYS A 88 1.46 6.98 4.44
C CYS A 88 1.05 7.26 5.88
N ILE A 89 0.57 8.47 6.14
CA ILE A 89 0.09 8.92 7.44
C ILE A 89 -1.40 9.19 7.32
N LEU A 90 -2.19 8.49 8.12
CA LEU A 90 -3.61 8.74 8.31
C LEU A 90 -3.78 9.91 9.28
N VAL A 91 -4.47 10.95 8.82
CA VAL A 91 -4.90 12.07 9.66
C VAL A 91 -6.37 11.87 10.00
N LYS A 92 -6.74 11.99 11.27
CA LYS A 92 -8.12 11.97 11.75
C LYS A 92 -8.47 13.30 12.41
N ASP A 93 -9.70 13.74 12.20
CA ASP A 93 -10.27 14.92 12.86
C ASP A 93 -11.05 14.46 14.10
N LEU A 94 -10.47 14.68 15.28
CA LEU A 94 -11.05 14.26 16.56
C LEU A 94 -12.44 14.87 16.81
N ARG A 95 -12.77 16.00 16.17
CA ARG A 95 -14.10 16.63 16.28
C ARG A 95 -15.21 15.78 15.63
N LYS A 96 -14.84 14.88 14.71
CA LYS A 96 -15.77 14.05 13.93
C LYS A 96 -15.86 12.60 14.42
N GLU A 97 -15.01 12.19 15.36
CA GLU A 97 -15.00 10.83 15.90
C GLU A 97 -16.18 10.50 16.84
N THR A 98 -17.07 11.46 17.11
CA THR A 98 -18.26 11.27 17.97
C THR A 98 -19.43 10.55 17.30
N GLY A 99 -19.38 10.31 15.98
CA GLY A 99 -20.41 9.55 15.27
C GLY A 99 -20.02 8.09 15.09
N THR A 100 -20.77 7.16 15.69
CA THR A 100 -20.74 5.76 15.28
C THR A 100 -21.13 5.69 13.81
N ALA A 101 -20.14 5.52 12.93
CA ALA A 101 -20.39 5.22 11.53
C ALA A 101 -21.12 3.88 11.47
N THR A 102 -22.44 3.93 11.33
CA THR A 102 -23.23 2.74 11.01
C THR A 102 -22.84 2.33 9.60
N VAL A 103 -22.08 1.24 9.48
CA VAL A 103 -21.88 0.58 8.20
C VAL A 103 -23.23 0.06 7.77
N ARG A 104 -24.00 0.87 7.05
CA ARG A 104 -25.19 0.43 6.34
C ARG A 104 -24.70 -0.46 5.20
N ARG A 105 -24.64 -1.77 5.44
CA ARG A 105 -24.59 -2.75 4.35
C ARG A 105 -25.91 -2.58 3.58
N GLY A 106 -25.89 -1.80 2.52
CA GLY A 106 -27.01 -1.71 1.59
C GLY A 106 -27.38 -3.11 1.11
N LYS A 107 -28.68 -3.41 1.05
CA LYS A 107 -29.18 -4.63 0.39
C LYS A 107 -28.96 -4.47 -1.10
N GLY A 108 -27.91 -5.10 -1.62
CA GLY A 108 -27.59 -5.09 -3.04
C GLY A 108 -27.04 -3.73 -3.50
N TRP A 109 -25.85 -3.74 -4.09
CA TRP A 109 -25.44 -2.61 -4.91
C TRP A 109 -26.19 -2.76 -6.24
N GLU A 110 -27.28 -2.03 -6.44
CA GLU A 110 -27.77 -1.80 -7.79
C GLU A 110 -26.72 -0.91 -8.47
N TYR A 111 -26.00 -1.50 -9.40
CA TYR A 111 -25.05 -0.72 -10.17
C TYR A 111 -25.83 0.29 -11.01
N PRO A 112 -25.45 1.58 -10.99
CA PRO A 112 -26.02 2.52 -11.94
C PRO A 112 -25.77 1.97 -13.36
N PRO A 113 -26.75 2.07 -14.28
CA PRO A 113 -26.57 1.64 -15.65
C PRO A 113 -25.33 2.33 -16.23
N THR A 114 -24.53 1.60 -17.00
CA THR A 114 -23.37 2.20 -17.69
C THR A 114 -23.88 3.28 -18.64
N ILE A 115 -23.64 4.54 -18.30
CA ILE A 115 -24.05 5.69 -19.12
C ILE A 115 -22.97 5.90 -20.19
N GLY A 116 -23.30 5.65 -21.46
CA GLY A 116 -22.47 6.03 -22.61
C GLY A 116 -21.24 5.15 -22.83
N ARG A 117 -20.07 5.77 -23.10
CA ARG A 117 -18.82 5.10 -23.52
C ARG A 117 -17.94 4.58 -22.36
N TYR A 118 -18.41 4.68 -21.12
CA TYR A 118 -17.59 4.34 -19.95
C TYR A 118 -17.80 2.88 -19.53
N GLY A 119 -16.70 2.15 -19.35
CA GLY A 119 -16.69 0.82 -18.73
C GLY A 119 -16.78 0.89 -17.20
N ARG A 120 -17.13 -0.24 -16.56
CA ARG A 120 -17.15 -0.39 -15.10
C ARG A 120 -16.02 -1.31 -14.64
N MET A 121 -15.35 -0.94 -13.55
CA MET A 121 -14.43 -1.84 -12.85
C MET A 121 -15.18 -2.53 -11.73
N GLU A 122 -15.12 -3.86 -11.69
CA GLU A 122 -15.71 -4.67 -10.63
C GLU A 122 -14.64 -5.44 -9.87
N ARG A 123 -14.81 -5.51 -8.56
CA ARG A 123 -13.96 -6.34 -7.72
C ARG A 123 -14.43 -7.79 -7.81
N LYS A 124 -13.56 -8.66 -8.30
CA LYS A 124 -13.73 -10.11 -8.17
C LYS A 124 -13.12 -10.58 -6.85
N ASP A 125 -13.92 -11.17 -5.98
CA ASP A 125 -13.41 -11.76 -4.74
C ASP A 125 -12.63 -13.04 -5.02
N MET A 126 -11.40 -13.09 -4.50
CA MET A 126 -10.51 -14.25 -4.56
C MET A 126 -10.49 -15.02 -3.23
N PRO A 127 -10.14 -16.32 -3.24
CA PRO A 127 -9.97 -17.10 -2.02
C PRO A 127 -9.01 -16.43 -1.01
N ARG A 128 -9.31 -16.59 0.28
CA ARG A 128 -8.52 -16.04 1.39
C ARG A 128 -7.58 -17.10 1.98
N ASP A 129 -6.78 -17.72 1.11
CA ASP A 129 -5.92 -18.88 1.40
C ASP A 129 -4.43 -18.55 1.25
N ASN A 130 -4.04 -17.33 1.66
CA ASN A 130 -2.68 -16.79 1.51
C ASN A 130 -2.17 -16.68 0.05
N SER A 131 -3.00 -17.06 -0.93
CA SER A 131 -2.64 -17.08 -2.35
C SER A 131 -3.46 -16.10 -3.20
N CYS A 132 -4.17 -15.15 -2.58
CA CYS A 132 -5.07 -14.23 -3.27
C CYS A 132 -4.39 -13.39 -4.38
N LEU A 133 -3.10 -13.04 -4.22
CA LEU A 133 -2.31 -12.39 -5.27
C LEU A 133 -2.21 -13.29 -6.50
N PHE A 134 -1.78 -14.53 -6.30
CA PHE A 134 -1.60 -15.52 -7.37
C PHE A 134 -2.92 -15.88 -8.05
N HIS A 135 -4.02 -16.01 -7.28
CA HIS A 135 -5.37 -16.16 -7.82
C HIS A 135 -5.76 -14.96 -8.70
N SER A 136 -5.45 -13.73 -8.26
CA SER A 136 -5.76 -12.51 -9.01
C SER A 136 -5.00 -12.44 -10.33
N ILE A 137 -3.70 -12.74 -10.31
CA ILE A 137 -2.84 -12.76 -11.50
C ILE A 137 -3.28 -13.86 -12.47
N ALA A 138 -3.55 -15.07 -11.95
CA ALA A 138 -4.06 -16.17 -12.75
C ALA A 138 -5.39 -15.82 -13.44
N TYR A 139 -6.27 -15.11 -12.75
CA TYR A 139 -7.55 -14.67 -13.28
C TYR A 139 -7.40 -13.63 -14.41
N VAL A 140 -6.62 -12.56 -14.19
CA VAL A 140 -6.47 -11.50 -15.20
C VAL A 140 -5.66 -11.93 -16.42
N THR A 141 -4.83 -12.97 -16.29
CA THR A 141 -4.08 -13.58 -17.40
C THR A 141 -4.75 -14.81 -18.01
N ASP A 142 -6.03 -15.07 -17.67
CA ASP A 142 -6.86 -16.16 -18.19
C ASP A 142 -6.20 -17.56 -18.11
N GLN A 143 -5.52 -17.85 -16.99
CA GLN A 143 -4.89 -19.15 -16.77
C GLN A 143 -5.93 -20.27 -16.66
N LYS A 144 -5.71 -21.35 -17.41
CA LYS A 144 -6.62 -22.51 -17.42
C LYS A 144 -6.34 -23.48 -16.27
N GLY A 145 -7.42 -23.87 -15.58
CA GLY A 145 -7.42 -24.84 -14.48
C GLY A 145 -8.32 -24.41 -13.33
N ASP A 146 -8.43 -25.25 -12.30
CA ASP A 146 -9.04 -24.84 -11.03
C ASP A 146 -8.16 -23.82 -10.30
N GLN A 147 -8.76 -23.09 -9.36
CA GLN A 147 -8.11 -21.99 -8.63
C GLN A 147 -6.81 -22.41 -7.94
N LYS A 148 -6.78 -23.60 -7.30
CA LYS A 148 -5.60 -24.07 -6.58
C LYS A 148 -4.46 -24.36 -7.57
N THR A 149 -4.78 -25.03 -8.67
CA THR A 149 -3.81 -25.34 -9.72
C THR A 149 -3.24 -24.08 -10.35
N THR A 150 -4.07 -23.10 -10.68
CA THR A 150 -3.59 -21.87 -11.34
C THR A 150 -2.78 -20.99 -10.39
N ALA A 151 -3.16 -20.87 -9.11
CA ALA A 151 -2.34 -20.18 -8.11
C ALA A 151 -0.96 -20.82 -7.93
N ASN A 152 -0.89 -22.16 -7.83
CA ASN A 152 0.38 -22.87 -7.73
C ASN A 152 1.25 -22.65 -8.97
N LYS A 153 0.67 -22.67 -10.18
CA LYS A 153 1.39 -22.34 -11.41
C LYS A 153 2.02 -20.95 -11.34
N MET A 154 1.28 -19.94 -10.86
CA MET A 154 1.80 -18.58 -10.71
C MET A 154 2.93 -18.50 -9.68
N ARG A 155 2.86 -19.25 -8.57
CA ARG A 155 3.96 -19.34 -7.59
C ARG A 155 5.23 -19.92 -8.20
N PHE A 156 5.11 -21.06 -8.90
CA PHE A 156 6.25 -21.69 -9.56
C PHE A 156 6.85 -20.79 -10.65
N LEU A 157 6.00 -20.11 -11.42
CA LEU A 157 6.43 -19.13 -12.39
C LEU A 157 7.24 -18.01 -11.73
N ALA A 158 6.74 -17.42 -10.64
CA ALA A 158 7.47 -16.40 -9.91
C ALA A 158 8.83 -16.91 -9.41
N ALA A 159 8.85 -18.09 -8.79
CA ALA A 159 10.07 -18.74 -8.30
C ALA A 159 11.09 -18.96 -9.43
N GLU A 160 10.63 -19.43 -10.59
CA GLU A 160 11.47 -19.69 -11.76
C GLU A 160 12.10 -18.39 -12.28
N GLN A 161 11.31 -17.33 -12.45
CA GLN A 161 11.80 -16.05 -12.95
C GLN A 161 12.78 -15.39 -11.96
N ILE A 162 12.52 -15.48 -10.65
CA ILE A 162 13.42 -14.98 -9.60
C ILE A 162 14.74 -15.76 -9.61
N GLY A 163 14.69 -17.08 -9.77
CA GLY A 163 15.87 -17.93 -9.80
C GLY A 163 16.72 -17.76 -11.06
N LYS A 164 16.13 -17.37 -12.19
CA LYS A 164 16.83 -17.15 -13.47
C LYS A 164 17.69 -15.89 -13.49
N ASP A 165 17.38 -14.88 -12.68
CA ASP A 165 18.06 -13.58 -12.68
C ASP A 165 18.56 -13.17 -11.28
N PRO A 166 19.51 -13.93 -10.68
CA PRO A 166 20.00 -13.67 -9.32
C PRO A 166 20.82 -12.38 -9.20
N LYS A 167 21.21 -11.77 -10.34
CA LYS A 167 21.86 -10.45 -10.35
C LYS A 167 20.86 -9.33 -10.08
N VAL A 168 19.63 -9.45 -10.62
CA VAL A 168 18.54 -8.52 -10.33
C VAL A 168 17.91 -8.84 -8.99
N PHE A 169 17.59 -10.11 -8.75
CA PHE A 169 16.98 -10.58 -7.50
C PHE A 169 18.06 -11.03 -6.50
N ASP A 170 18.89 -10.07 -6.10
CA ASP A 170 19.96 -10.29 -5.14
C ASP A 170 19.47 -10.22 -3.68
N THR A 171 20.39 -10.35 -2.72
CA THR A 171 20.04 -10.32 -1.29
C THR A 171 19.56 -8.95 -0.83
N ALA A 172 20.01 -7.86 -1.47
CA ALA A 172 19.57 -6.51 -1.14
C ALA A 172 18.13 -6.28 -1.61
N PHE A 173 17.78 -6.79 -2.78
CA PHE A 173 16.43 -6.70 -3.34
C PHE A 173 15.42 -7.59 -2.60
N LEU A 174 15.80 -8.84 -2.32
CA LEU A 174 14.90 -9.84 -1.72
C LEU A 174 14.87 -9.80 -0.18
N GLY A 175 15.84 -9.12 0.46
CA GLY A 175 16.03 -9.14 1.92
C GLY A 175 16.54 -10.49 2.46
N MET A 176 16.84 -11.45 1.58
CA MET A 176 17.41 -12.75 1.90
C MET A 176 18.09 -13.38 0.68
N ALA A 177 18.83 -14.46 0.87
CA ALA A 177 19.47 -15.17 -0.23
C ALA A 177 18.43 -15.62 -1.28
N ASN A 178 18.77 -15.46 -2.58
CA ASN A 178 17.88 -15.79 -3.70
C ASN A 178 17.31 -17.21 -3.61
N SER A 179 18.16 -18.22 -3.39
CA SER A 179 17.73 -19.62 -3.25
C SER A 179 16.74 -19.84 -2.10
N LYS A 180 16.89 -19.11 -0.99
CA LYS A 180 15.96 -19.15 0.14
C LYS A 180 14.61 -18.53 -0.24
N TYR A 181 14.64 -17.40 -0.96
CA TYR A 181 13.41 -16.73 -1.41
C TYR A 181 12.64 -17.57 -2.43
N VAL A 182 13.34 -18.21 -3.38
CA VAL A 182 12.74 -19.13 -4.37
C VAL A 182 11.99 -20.28 -3.69
N ASN A 183 12.55 -20.84 -2.62
CA ASN A 183 11.87 -21.88 -1.83
C ASN A 183 10.71 -21.33 -1.00
N LEU A 184 10.76 -20.07 -0.61
CA LEU A 184 9.72 -19.42 0.19
C LEU A 184 8.50 -19.07 -0.67
N VAL A 185 8.68 -18.53 -1.87
CA VAL A 185 7.55 -18.06 -2.70
C VAL A 185 6.66 -19.21 -3.20
N VAL A 186 7.21 -20.44 -3.31
CA VAL A 186 6.43 -21.63 -3.68
C VAL A 186 5.57 -22.19 -2.55
N ASP A 187 5.83 -21.82 -1.30
CA ASP A 187 5.05 -22.25 -0.13
C ASP A 187 3.66 -21.57 -0.15
N PRO A 188 2.55 -22.35 -0.17
CA PRO A 188 1.20 -21.80 -0.22
C PRO A 188 0.84 -20.92 0.98
N ASP A 189 1.52 -21.06 2.11
CA ASP A 189 1.28 -20.24 3.30
C ASP A 189 1.98 -18.87 3.24
N GLN A 190 2.91 -18.69 2.30
CA GLN A 190 3.60 -17.44 2.09
C GLN A 190 2.81 -16.52 1.16
N TRP A 191 2.74 -15.25 1.50
CA TRP A 191 2.01 -14.28 0.69
C TRP A 191 2.96 -13.71 -0.36
N GLY A 192 2.42 -13.44 -1.55
CA GLY A 192 3.13 -12.61 -2.51
C GLY A 192 2.93 -11.11 -2.23
N GLY A 193 3.72 -10.27 -2.89
CA GLY A 193 3.64 -8.82 -2.82
C GLY A 193 4.26 -8.14 -4.05
N GLY A 194 4.92 -6.99 -3.82
CA GLY A 194 5.49 -6.16 -4.88
C GLY A 194 6.58 -6.86 -5.72
N ILE A 195 7.34 -7.78 -5.11
CA ILE A 195 8.37 -8.56 -5.82
C ILE A 195 7.69 -9.44 -6.88
N GLU A 196 6.69 -10.23 -6.51
CA GLU A 196 5.97 -11.10 -7.45
C GLU A 196 5.23 -10.28 -8.50
N LEU A 197 4.64 -9.13 -8.13
CA LEU A 197 4.02 -8.21 -9.10
C LEU A 197 5.02 -7.70 -10.14
N SER A 198 6.24 -7.32 -9.74
CA SER A 198 7.29 -6.90 -10.68
C SER A 198 7.70 -8.02 -11.63
N VAL A 199 7.75 -9.26 -11.11
CA VAL A 199 8.06 -10.46 -11.90
C VAL A 199 6.98 -10.74 -12.93
N PHE A 200 5.71 -10.75 -12.51
CA PHE A 200 4.58 -11.02 -13.41
C PHE A 200 4.44 -9.94 -14.47
N SER A 201 4.62 -8.67 -14.10
CA SER A 201 4.58 -7.57 -15.05
C SER A 201 5.63 -7.74 -16.16
N ARG A 202 6.87 -8.09 -15.79
CA ARG A 202 7.95 -8.39 -16.75
C ARG A 202 7.66 -9.64 -17.59
N HIS A 203 7.12 -10.70 -16.97
CA HIS A 203 6.89 -11.97 -17.64
C HIS A 203 5.74 -11.92 -18.65
N PHE A 204 4.63 -11.26 -18.29
CA PHE A 204 3.46 -11.12 -19.15
C PHE A 204 3.50 -9.88 -20.05
N GLU A 205 4.59 -9.11 -19.99
CA GLU A 205 4.77 -7.86 -20.75
C GLU A 205 3.57 -6.92 -20.60
N MET A 206 3.12 -6.76 -19.34
CA MET A 206 1.92 -6.00 -19.01
C MET A 206 2.17 -5.06 -17.84
N GLU A 207 1.55 -3.88 -17.89
CA GLU A 207 1.45 -3.03 -16.72
C GLU A 207 0.48 -3.65 -15.71
N ILE A 208 0.88 -3.70 -14.44
CA ILE A 208 0.02 -4.15 -13.34
C ILE A 208 -0.16 -3.00 -12.37
N CYS A 209 -1.40 -2.54 -12.21
CA CYS A 209 -1.77 -1.49 -11.27
C CYS A 209 -2.37 -2.09 -9.99
N ALA A 210 -1.62 -2.05 -8.89
CA ALA A 210 -2.07 -2.46 -7.57
C ALA A 210 -2.66 -1.27 -6.80
N PHE A 211 -3.95 -1.32 -6.51
CA PHE A 211 -4.64 -0.28 -5.74
C PHE A 211 -4.58 -0.56 -4.23
N ASP A 212 -3.80 0.23 -3.51
CA ASP A 212 -3.80 0.28 -2.05
C ASP A 212 -4.96 1.15 -1.56
N TYR A 213 -6.02 0.47 -1.10
CA TYR A 213 -7.18 1.14 -0.53
C TYR A 213 -6.87 1.85 0.80
N HIS A 214 -5.86 1.40 1.56
CA HIS A 214 -5.48 2.03 2.82
C HIS A 214 -4.95 3.44 2.59
N CYS A 215 -4.03 3.59 1.66
CA CYS A 215 -3.33 4.83 1.37
C CYS A 215 -3.88 5.58 0.14
N LEU A 216 -4.95 5.04 -0.47
CA LEU A 216 -5.57 5.58 -1.68
C LEU A 216 -4.53 5.79 -2.79
N ARG A 217 -3.61 4.83 -2.91
CA ARG A 217 -2.45 4.85 -3.80
C ARG A 217 -2.55 3.75 -4.83
N GLU A 218 -2.20 4.08 -6.06
CA GLU A 218 -1.88 3.15 -7.12
C GLU A 218 -0.37 2.90 -7.16
N ASP A 219 0.03 1.64 -7.11
CA ASP A 219 1.39 1.19 -7.37
C ASP A 219 1.40 0.49 -8.74
N ILE A 220 2.09 1.09 -9.72
CA ILE A 220 2.10 0.61 -11.09
C ILE A 220 3.45 -0.07 -11.37
N PHE A 221 3.38 -1.34 -11.74
CA PHE A 221 4.52 -2.18 -12.07
C PHE A 221 4.64 -2.32 -13.60
N GLY A 222 5.87 -2.28 -14.10
CA GLY A 222 6.15 -2.40 -15.55
C GLY A 222 5.92 -1.14 -16.36
N GLN A 223 5.93 0.04 -15.74
CA GLN A 223 5.82 1.31 -16.45
C GLN A 223 7.01 1.49 -17.41
N GLY A 224 6.74 1.65 -18.70
CA GLY A 224 7.75 1.85 -19.75
C GLY A 224 7.26 1.36 -21.11
#